data_AF-A0A354PDN1-F1
#
_entry.id   AF-A0A354PDN1-F1
#
_cell.length_a   1.000
_cell.length_b   1.000
_cell.length_c   1.000
_cell.angle_alpha   90.00
_cell.angle_beta   90.00
_cell.angle_gamma   90.00
#
_symmetry.space_group_name_H-M   'P 1'
#
loop_
_entity.id
_entity.type
_entity.pdbx_description
1 polymer ?
#
loop_
_entity_poly.entity_id
_entity_poly.type
_entity_poly.pdbx_seq_one_letter_code
_entity_poly.pdbx_strand_id
1 'polypeptide(L)'
;ISYVTDNRGDLLSAALTIIRAWYTNGKPKASVPTLGSFQEWADTIGSVLAFAGIPGFLTNREQTQVVQDESLQEWTAFFDVWWERFGSRELTADDICRVVFPAKDAPVEYLEDPLIQALPGPLVINRNQGDGSFKRSLGRQLSKLRGRIFNGRKLTDAGINSNRHVRLWKLVNPNAPPTTLFDMEGGDE
;
A
#
# COMPACT_ATOMS: atom_id res chain seq x y z
N ILE A 1 -3.99 -7.45 25.34
CA ILE A 1 -5.20 -8.30 25.39
C ILE A 1 -5.58 -8.64 26.84
N SER A 2 -4.63 -8.91 27.76
CA SER A 2 -4.96 -9.25 29.17
C SER A 2 -5.84 -8.21 29.89
N TYR A 3 -5.57 -6.91 29.72
CA TYR A 3 -6.37 -5.87 30.37
C TYR A 3 -7.87 -5.93 30.04
N VAL A 4 -8.21 -6.21 28.77
CA VAL A 4 -9.62 -6.28 28.32
C VAL A 4 -10.30 -7.53 28.88
N THR A 5 -9.58 -8.65 28.97
CA THR A 5 -10.13 -9.88 29.57
C THR A 5 -10.34 -9.73 31.07
N ASP A 6 -9.43 -9.04 31.76
CA ASP A 6 -9.46 -8.89 33.22
C ASP A 6 -10.53 -7.87 33.67
N ASN A 7 -10.85 -6.87 32.83
CA ASN A 7 -11.79 -5.77 33.16
C ASN A 7 -13.07 -5.80 32.30
N ARG A 8 -13.37 -6.94 31.64
CA ARG A 8 -14.46 -7.04 30.66
C ARG A 8 -15.81 -6.57 31.20
N GLY A 9 -16.13 -6.94 32.43
CA GLY A 9 -17.41 -6.61 33.07
C GLY A 9 -17.61 -5.10 33.18
N ASP A 10 -16.61 -4.39 33.70
CA ASP A 10 -16.66 -2.94 33.90
C ASP A 10 -16.69 -2.20 32.57
N LEU A 11 -15.89 -2.64 31.59
CA LEU A 11 -15.87 -2.04 30.25
C LEU A 11 -17.24 -2.19 29.55
N LEU A 12 -17.86 -3.37 29.62
CA LEU A 12 -19.19 -3.59 29.05
C LEU A 12 -20.26 -2.79 29.79
N SER A 13 -20.21 -2.75 31.12
CA SER A 13 -21.13 -1.96 31.94
C SER A 13 -21.06 -0.48 31.59
N ALA A 14 -19.85 0.08 31.49
CA ALA A 14 -19.63 1.46 31.08
C ALA A 14 -20.17 1.73 29.67
N ALA A 15 -19.84 0.88 28.69
CA ALA A 15 -20.32 1.03 27.32
C ALA A 15 -21.85 1.00 27.23
N LEU A 16 -22.50 0.03 27.89
CA LEU A 16 -23.96 -0.09 27.91
C LEU A 16 -24.62 1.08 28.63
N THR A 17 -23.99 1.62 29.68
CA THR A 17 -24.48 2.81 30.40
C THR A 17 -24.50 4.03 29.49
N ILE A 18 -23.42 4.26 28.74
CA ILE A 18 -23.33 5.36 27.77
C ILE A 18 -24.39 5.21 26.68
N ILE A 19 -24.51 4.01 26.09
CA ILE A 19 -25.51 3.71 25.05
C ILE A 19 -26.93 3.93 25.58
N ARG A 20 -27.21 3.47 26.81
CA ARG A 20 -28.53 3.63 27.44
C ARG A 20 -28.85 5.10 27.68
N ALA A 21 -27.89 5.87 28.18
CA ALA A 21 -28.04 7.30 28.42
C ALA A 21 -28.34 8.07 27.11
N TRP A 22 -27.63 7.76 26.03
CA TRP A 22 -27.91 8.31 24.70
C TRP A 22 -29.31 7.95 24.21
N TYR A 23 -29.71 6.68 24.39
CA TYR A 23 -31.02 6.18 24.01
C TYR A 23 -32.16 6.91 24.74
N THR A 24 -32.04 7.06 26.07
CA THR A 24 -33.07 7.70 26.90
C THR A 24 -33.18 9.21 26.68
N ASN A 25 -32.14 9.85 26.15
CA ASN A 25 -32.13 11.27 25.78
C ASN A 25 -32.60 11.51 24.32
N GLY A 26 -33.30 10.55 23.72
CA GLY A 26 -33.93 10.73 22.40
C GLY A 26 -33.01 10.49 21.21
N LYS A 27 -31.86 9.84 21.42
CA LYS A 27 -30.91 9.47 20.35
C LYS A 27 -30.45 10.68 19.51
N PRO A 28 -29.93 11.75 20.13
CA PRO A 28 -29.44 12.92 19.39
C PRO A 28 -28.41 12.46 18.35
N LYS A 29 -28.54 12.97 17.12
CA LYS A 29 -27.64 12.64 16.02
C LYS A 29 -26.50 13.63 15.97
N ALA A 30 -25.28 13.12 15.80
CA ALA A 30 -24.10 13.93 15.51
C ALA A 30 -23.81 13.94 14.00
N SER A 31 -23.08 14.97 13.56
CA SER A 31 -22.45 14.94 12.23
C SER A 31 -21.24 14.01 12.29
N VAL A 32 -21.21 12.99 11.43
CA VAL A 32 -20.16 11.96 11.39
C VAL A 32 -19.59 11.90 9.97
N PRO A 33 -18.26 11.80 9.79
CA PRO A 33 -17.67 11.59 8.47
C PRO A 33 -18.22 10.36 7.75
N THR A 34 -18.30 10.43 6.42
CA THR A 34 -18.88 9.36 5.60
C THR A 34 -18.02 8.07 5.65
N LEU A 35 -18.67 6.92 5.86
CA LEU A 35 -18.04 5.60 5.96
C LEU A 35 -18.72 4.56 5.05
N GLY A 36 -18.90 4.89 3.77
CA GLY A 36 -19.32 3.94 2.73
C GLY A 36 -20.46 3.01 3.15
N SER A 37 -20.27 1.69 2.97
CA SER A 37 -21.25 0.66 3.31
C SER A 37 -21.54 0.50 4.82
N PHE A 38 -20.79 1.18 5.69
CA PHE A 38 -20.94 1.15 7.14
C PHE A 38 -21.50 2.47 7.69
N GLN A 39 -22.09 3.32 6.84
CA GLN A 39 -22.58 4.64 7.24
C GLN A 39 -23.56 4.59 8.42
N GLU A 40 -24.54 3.68 8.38
CA GLU A 40 -25.56 3.57 9.43
C GLU A 40 -24.95 3.21 10.81
N TRP A 41 -23.95 2.33 10.78
CA TRP A 41 -23.17 2.00 11.97
C TRP A 41 -22.35 3.19 12.45
N ALA A 42 -21.68 3.90 11.54
CA ALA A 42 -20.86 5.07 11.86
C ALA A 42 -21.71 6.20 12.46
N ASP A 43 -22.89 6.47 11.91
CA ASP A 43 -23.83 7.45 12.43
C ASP A 43 -24.25 7.11 13.85
N THR A 44 -24.53 5.83 14.12
CA THR A 44 -24.94 5.35 15.44
C THR A 44 -23.82 5.50 16.46
N ILE A 45 -22.64 4.94 16.18
CA ILE A 45 -21.50 4.99 17.10
C ILE A 45 -20.99 6.42 17.29
N GLY A 46 -20.89 7.20 16.22
CA GLY A 46 -20.46 8.60 16.29
C GLY A 46 -21.42 9.46 17.10
N SER A 47 -22.72 9.23 16.99
CA SER A 47 -23.72 9.92 17.81
C SER A 47 -23.64 9.56 19.30
N VAL A 48 -23.42 8.27 19.63
CA VAL A 48 -23.22 7.82 21.01
C VAL A 48 -21.96 8.44 21.62
N LEU A 49 -20.85 8.45 20.88
CA LEU A 49 -19.57 9.03 21.34
C LEU A 49 -19.65 10.55 21.51
N ALA A 50 -20.27 11.25 20.55
CA ALA A 50 -20.49 12.68 20.65
C ALA A 50 -21.36 13.05 21.86
N PHE A 51 -22.41 12.27 22.13
CA PHE A 51 -23.24 12.42 23.33
C PHE A 51 -22.44 12.22 24.63
N ALA A 52 -21.48 11.29 24.63
CA ALA A 52 -20.57 11.08 25.75
C ALA A 52 -19.48 12.17 25.90
N GLY A 53 -19.48 13.19 25.04
CA GLY A 53 -18.46 14.25 25.04
C GLY A 53 -17.12 13.80 24.45
N ILE A 54 -17.10 12.74 23.65
CA ILE A 54 -15.90 12.21 23.00
C ILE A 54 -15.90 12.69 21.53
N PRO A 55 -15.14 13.75 21.20
CA PRO A 55 -15.04 14.25 19.83
C PRO A 55 -14.06 13.42 18.99
N GLY A 56 -14.01 13.68 17.68
CA GLY A 56 -12.96 13.16 16.81
C GLY A 56 -13.19 11.74 16.28
N PHE A 57 -14.40 11.19 16.41
CA PHE A 57 -14.74 9.91 15.79
C PHE A 57 -14.55 9.99 14.26
N LEU A 58 -13.68 9.12 13.73
CA LEU A 58 -13.32 9.02 12.31
C LEU A 58 -12.67 10.25 11.67
N THR A 59 -12.32 11.30 12.42
CA THR A 59 -11.73 12.52 11.85
C THR A 59 -10.29 12.31 11.35
N ASN A 60 -9.57 11.32 11.88
CA ASN A 60 -8.25 10.94 11.39
C ASN A 60 -8.26 10.31 9.99
N ARG A 61 -9.44 9.94 9.47
CA ARG A 61 -9.56 9.24 8.19
C ARG A 61 -9.36 10.15 7.01
N GLU A 62 -9.85 11.39 7.05
CA GLU A 62 -9.65 12.34 5.94
C GLU A 62 -8.14 12.57 5.70
N GLN A 63 -7.38 12.77 6.78
CA GLN A 63 -5.93 12.89 6.73
C GLN A 63 -5.23 11.59 6.30
N THR A 64 -5.77 10.43 6.65
CA THR A 64 -5.22 9.12 6.24
C THR A 64 -5.56 8.79 4.78
N GLN A 65 -6.72 9.23 4.28
CA GLN A 65 -7.20 8.96 2.92
C GLN A 65 -6.44 9.79 1.90
N VAL A 66 -6.26 11.10 2.14
CA VAL A 66 -5.48 11.97 1.25
C VAL A 66 -4.03 11.47 1.12
N VAL A 67 -3.40 11.09 2.23
CA VAL A 67 -2.03 10.53 2.22
C VAL A 67 -1.98 9.16 1.53
N GLN A 68 -3.04 8.35 1.63
CA GLN A 68 -3.12 7.08 0.91
C GLN A 68 -3.26 7.29 -0.60
N ASP A 69 -4.08 8.24 -1.04
CA ASP A 69 -4.33 8.52 -2.45
C ASP A 69 -3.10 9.11 -3.15
N GLU A 70 -2.43 10.09 -2.51
CA GLU A 70 -1.17 10.67 -3.03
C GLU A 70 -0.06 9.62 -3.10
N SER A 71 0.12 8.82 -2.04
CA SER A 71 1.11 7.74 -2.06
C SER A 71 0.79 6.70 -3.13
N LEU A 72 -0.49 6.37 -3.37
CA LEU A 72 -0.89 5.41 -4.38
C LEU A 72 -0.59 5.93 -5.80
N GLN A 73 -0.81 7.21 -6.05
CA GLN A 73 -0.51 7.84 -7.34
C GLN A 73 0.98 7.79 -7.66
N GLU A 74 1.84 8.13 -6.70
CA GLU A 74 3.31 8.03 -6.87
C GLU A 74 3.76 6.60 -7.14
N TRP A 75 3.25 5.62 -6.39
CA TRP A 75 3.56 4.21 -6.63
C TRP A 75 3.05 3.71 -7.97
N THR A 76 1.90 4.22 -8.43
CA THR A 76 1.35 3.88 -9.75
C THR A 76 2.29 4.37 -10.85
N ALA A 77 2.71 5.64 -10.81
CA ALA A 77 3.66 6.20 -11.77
C ALA A 77 5.01 5.46 -11.77
N PHE A 78 5.53 5.13 -10.58
CA PHE A 78 6.75 4.33 -10.44
C PHE A 78 6.66 2.97 -11.12
N PHE A 79 5.56 2.23 -10.89
CA PHE A 79 5.38 0.91 -11.49
C PHE A 79 5.06 0.96 -12.98
N ASP A 80 4.52 2.06 -13.49
CA ASP A 80 4.38 2.27 -14.93
C ASP A 80 5.73 2.38 -15.63
N VAL A 81 6.60 3.24 -15.12
CA VAL A 81 7.96 3.38 -15.66
C VAL A 81 8.76 2.09 -15.49
N TRP A 82 8.61 1.39 -14.36
CA TRP A 82 9.19 0.06 -14.18
C TRP A 82 8.74 -0.88 -15.30
N TRP A 83 7.44 -0.95 -15.57
CA TRP A 83 6.90 -1.85 -16.59
C TRP A 83 7.40 -1.49 -17.99
N GLU A 84 7.43 -0.22 -18.34
CA GLU A 84 7.97 0.24 -19.63
C GLU A 84 9.43 -0.17 -19.83
N ARG A 85 10.23 -0.12 -18.76
CA ARG A 85 11.67 -0.42 -18.82
C ARG A 85 12.00 -1.91 -18.73
N PHE A 86 11.29 -2.65 -17.88
CA PHE A 86 11.66 -4.01 -17.51
C PHE A 86 10.61 -5.06 -17.86
N GLY A 87 9.39 -4.65 -18.19
CA GLY A 87 8.26 -5.55 -18.43
C GLY A 87 8.06 -6.55 -17.28
N SER A 88 7.92 -7.83 -17.64
CA SER A 88 7.70 -8.94 -16.70
C SER A 88 8.98 -9.55 -16.14
N ARG A 89 10.14 -8.90 -16.31
CA ARG A 89 11.42 -9.41 -15.82
C ARG A 89 11.43 -9.49 -14.29
N GLU A 90 12.12 -10.51 -13.79
CA GLU A 90 12.34 -10.73 -12.36
C GLU A 90 13.56 -9.92 -11.91
N LEU A 91 13.33 -8.99 -10.99
CA LEU A 91 14.36 -8.06 -10.51
C LEU A 91 14.51 -8.12 -8.99
N THR A 92 15.74 -7.99 -8.54
CA THR A 92 16.05 -7.78 -7.13
C THR A 92 16.00 -6.29 -6.79
N ALA A 93 15.91 -5.96 -5.49
CA ALA A 93 16.08 -4.58 -5.04
C ALA A 93 17.46 -4.00 -5.40
N ASP A 94 18.49 -4.86 -5.59
CA ASP A 94 19.82 -4.44 -6.03
C ASP A 94 19.82 -4.00 -7.50
N ASP A 95 19.07 -4.69 -8.37
CA ASP A 95 19.00 -4.35 -9.79
C ASP A 95 18.42 -2.95 -10.00
N ILE A 96 17.37 -2.61 -9.25
CA ILE A 96 16.77 -1.26 -9.27
C ILE A 96 17.70 -0.24 -8.62
N CYS A 97 18.36 -0.61 -7.51
CA CYS A 97 19.33 0.26 -6.84
C CYS A 97 20.47 0.69 -7.77
N ARG A 98 20.97 -0.21 -8.64
CA ARG A 98 22.03 0.10 -9.61
C ARG A 98 21.60 1.10 -10.68
N VAL A 99 20.31 1.16 -10.98
CA VAL A 99 19.75 2.15 -11.89
C VAL A 99 19.65 3.52 -11.22
N VAL A 100 19.21 3.55 -9.96
CA VAL A 100 19.02 4.78 -9.19
C VAL A 100 20.35 5.40 -8.73
N PHE A 101 21.38 4.57 -8.54
CA PHE A 101 22.73 4.95 -8.17
C PHE A 101 23.73 4.44 -9.22
N PRO A 102 23.87 5.16 -10.36
CA PRO A 102 24.85 4.80 -11.36
C PRO A 102 26.28 5.08 -10.88
N ALA A 103 27.28 4.68 -11.68
CA ALA A 103 28.69 4.89 -11.37
C ALA A 103 29.03 6.39 -11.22
N LYS A 104 30.12 6.70 -10.49
CA LYS A 104 30.49 8.08 -10.13
C LYS A 104 30.79 8.98 -11.35
N ASP A 105 31.14 8.37 -12.47
CA ASP A 105 31.46 8.97 -13.76
C ASP A 105 30.25 9.01 -14.72
N ALA A 106 29.05 8.67 -14.24
CA ALA A 106 27.84 8.70 -15.06
C ALA A 106 27.53 10.13 -15.56
N PRO A 107 27.10 10.29 -16.83
CA PRO A 107 26.75 11.60 -17.40
C PRO A 107 25.57 12.25 -16.67
N VAL A 108 25.61 13.56 -16.44
CA VAL A 108 24.57 14.30 -15.66
C VAL A 108 23.14 14.02 -16.12
N GLU A 109 22.94 13.71 -17.40
CA GLU A 109 21.68 13.28 -18.02
C GLU A 109 21.02 12.09 -17.29
N TYR A 110 21.76 11.28 -16.51
CA TYR A 110 21.17 10.19 -15.72
C TYR A 110 20.14 10.69 -14.70
N LEU A 111 20.23 11.94 -14.23
CA LEU A 111 19.24 12.51 -13.30
C LEU A 111 17.87 12.70 -13.95
N GLU A 112 17.81 12.73 -15.28
CA GLU A 112 16.57 12.79 -16.06
C GLU A 112 16.00 11.39 -16.36
N ASP A 113 16.62 10.33 -15.84
CA ASP A 113 16.12 8.95 -16.01
C ASP A 113 14.66 8.86 -15.50
N PRO A 114 13.72 8.40 -16.34
CA PRO A 114 12.30 8.34 -15.98
C PRO A 114 12.04 7.57 -14.68
N LEU A 115 12.84 6.54 -14.38
CA LEU A 115 12.68 5.74 -13.17
C LEU A 115 13.08 6.52 -11.92
N ILE A 116 14.07 7.43 -12.04
CA ILE A 116 14.50 8.32 -10.97
C ILE A 116 13.46 9.44 -10.75
N GLN A 117 12.92 9.99 -11.85
CA GLN A 117 11.87 11.01 -11.80
C GLN A 117 10.57 10.49 -11.20
N ALA A 118 10.23 9.22 -11.43
CA ALA A 118 9.04 8.57 -10.89
C ALA A 118 9.24 7.97 -9.49
N LEU A 119 10.32 8.30 -8.76
CA LEU A 119 10.52 7.76 -7.42
C LEU A 119 9.46 8.30 -6.44
N PRO A 120 8.76 7.44 -5.69
CA PRO A 120 7.82 7.86 -4.67
C PRO A 120 8.54 8.50 -3.48
N GLY A 121 7.86 9.40 -2.75
CA GLY A 121 8.43 10.22 -1.69
C GLY A 121 9.29 9.46 -0.66
N PRO A 122 8.84 8.31 -0.13
CA PRO A 122 9.67 7.50 0.78
C PRO A 122 11.00 7.08 0.16
N LEU A 123 11.02 6.71 -1.13
CA LEU A 123 12.24 6.31 -1.82
C LEU A 123 13.16 7.50 -2.14
N VAL A 124 12.61 8.68 -2.42
CA VAL A 124 13.40 9.92 -2.58
C VAL A 124 14.15 10.25 -1.29
N ILE A 125 13.46 10.21 -0.14
CA ILE A 125 14.07 10.47 1.17
C ILE A 125 15.21 9.47 1.44
N ASN A 126 14.96 8.18 1.20
CA ASN A 126 15.96 7.15 1.43
C ASN A 126 17.11 7.20 0.41
N ARG A 127 16.87 7.69 -0.82
CA ARG A 127 17.92 7.90 -1.83
C ARG A 127 18.95 8.92 -1.34
N ASN A 128 18.48 10.02 -0.76
CA ASN A 128 19.35 11.07 -0.20
C ASN A 128 20.20 10.60 0.99
N GLN A 129 19.83 9.48 1.62
CA GLN A 129 20.57 8.86 2.72
C GLN A 129 21.57 7.77 2.27
N GLY A 130 21.64 7.48 0.96
CA GLY A 130 22.56 6.50 0.37
C GLY A 130 21.92 5.19 -0.07
N ASP A 131 22.67 4.43 -0.87
CA ASP A 131 22.26 3.21 -1.56
C ASP A 131 21.73 2.13 -0.61
N GLY A 132 22.39 1.93 0.53
CA GLY A 132 21.98 0.96 1.55
C GLY A 132 20.67 1.33 2.24
N SER A 133 20.36 2.62 2.41
CA SER A 133 19.08 3.10 2.95
C SER A 133 17.97 2.89 1.92
N PHE A 134 18.23 3.31 0.69
CA PHE A 134 17.33 3.12 -0.45
C PHE A 134 16.94 1.66 -0.66
N LYS A 135 17.91 0.76 -0.78
CA LYS A 135 17.68 -0.67 -1.04
C LYS A 135 16.82 -1.35 0.03
N ARG A 136 17.07 -1.03 1.30
CA ARG A 136 16.26 -1.54 2.43
C ARG A 136 14.84 -1.00 2.40
N SER A 137 14.67 0.29 2.11
CA SER A 137 13.35 0.92 1.99
C SER A 137 12.56 0.32 0.82
N LEU A 138 13.18 0.20 -0.36
CA LEU A 138 12.60 -0.42 -1.53
C LEU A 138 12.11 -1.84 -1.24
N GLY A 139 12.96 -2.71 -0.67
CA GLY A 139 12.55 -4.08 -0.33
C GLY A 139 11.37 -4.13 0.66
N ARG A 140 11.35 -3.24 1.65
CA ARG A 140 10.25 -3.12 2.63
C ARG A 140 8.95 -2.66 1.96
N GLN A 141 9.01 -1.65 1.09
CA GLN A 141 7.83 -1.14 0.40
C GLN A 141 7.27 -2.15 -0.61
N LEU A 142 8.13 -2.80 -1.39
CA LEU A 142 7.71 -3.88 -2.29
C LEU A 142 7.00 -5.01 -1.53
N SER A 143 7.51 -5.36 -0.34
CA SER A 143 6.86 -6.35 0.54
C SER A 143 5.47 -5.89 1.02
N LYS A 144 5.33 -4.61 1.37
CA LYS A 144 4.06 -4.02 1.82
C LYS A 144 3.03 -3.92 0.68
N LEU A 145 3.50 -3.66 -0.54
CA LEU A 145 2.66 -3.47 -1.73
C LEU A 145 2.41 -4.76 -2.52
N ARG A 146 3.04 -5.87 -2.13
CA ARG A 146 2.87 -7.20 -2.74
C ARG A 146 1.39 -7.53 -2.91
N GLY A 147 1.03 -7.96 -4.12
CA GLY A 147 -0.32 -8.38 -4.48
C GLY A 147 -1.26 -7.26 -4.90
N ARG A 148 -0.86 -5.99 -4.74
CA ARG A 148 -1.63 -4.84 -5.24
C ARG A 148 -1.51 -4.71 -6.76
N ILE A 149 -2.51 -4.06 -7.36
CA ILE A 149 -2.59 -3.79 -8.79
C ILE A 149 -2.42 -2.29 -9.02
N PHE A 150 -1.57 -1.93 -9.98
CA PHE A 150 -1.27 -0.57 -10.41
C PHE A 150 -1.41 -0.55 -11.94
N ASN A 151 -2.34 0.25 -12.47
CA ASN A 151 -2.62 0.31 -13.93
C ASN A 151 -2.71 -1.05 -14.62
N GLY A 152 -3.49 -1.95 -14.02
CA GLY A 152 -3.72 -3.30 -14.54
C GLY A 152 -2.54 -4.27 -14.37
N ARG A 153 -1.46 -3.86 -13.67
CA ARG A 153 -0.27 -4.69 -13.43
C ARG A 153 -0.17 -5.02 -11.94
N LYS A 154 -0.07 -6.30 -11.62
CA LYS A 154 0.04 -6.80 -10.25
C LYS A 154 1.51 -6.92 -9.84
N LEU A 155 1.89 -6.36 -8.70
CA LEU A 155 3.20 -6.60 -8.09
C LEU A 155 3.22 -7.98 -7.44
N THR A 156 4.18 -8.83 -7.82
CA THR A 156 4.28 -10.21 -7.36
C THR A 156 5.69 -10.55 -6.85
N ASP A 157 5.71 -11.45 -5.88
CA ASP A 157 6.92 -12.11 -5.39
C ASP A 157 7.25 -13.25 -6.37
N ALA A 158 8.43 -13.19 -6.98
CA ALA A 158 8.92 -14.16 -7.95
C ALA A 158 9.88 -15.19 -7.32
N GLY A 159 9.88 -15.30 -5.99
CA GLY A 159 10.74 -16.24 -5.27
C GLY A 159 12.08 -15.61 -4.88
N ILE A 160 13.10 -16.46 -4.77
CA ILE A 160 14.42 -16.07 -4.26
C ILE A 160 15.46 -16.33 -5.34
N ASN A 161 16.35 -15.36 -5.55
CA ASN A 161 17.53 -15.55 -6.38
C ASN A 161 18.49 -16.53 -5.68
N SER A 162 18.68 -17.72 -6.26
CA SER A 162 19.48 -18.79 -5.66
C SER A 162 20.94 -18.42 -5.40
N ASN A 163 21.51 -17.47 -6.15
CA ASN A 163 22.91 -17.06 -5.99
C ASN A 163 23.10 -16.05 -4.85
N ARG A 164 22.12 -15.16 -4.64
CA ARG A 164 22.24 -14.03 -3.70
C ARG A 164 21.34 -14.15 -2.47
N HIS A 165 20.47 -15.17 -2.42
CA HIS A 165 19.46 -15.36 -1.38
C HIS A 165 18.58 -14.13 -1.12
N VAL A 166 18.30 -13.35 -2.17
CA VAL A 166 17.45 -12.14 -2.12
C VAL A 166 16.18 -12.34 -2.91
N ARG A 167 15.09 -11.70 -2.47
CA ARG A 167 13.78 -11.78 -3.15
C ARG A 167 13.82 -11.17 -4.55
N LEU A 168 13.12 -11.84 -5.46
CA LEU A 168 12.82 -11.37 -6.80
C LEU A 168 11.41 -10.79 -6.84
N TRP A 169 11.26 -9.68 -7.55
CA TRP A 169 10.01 -8.98 -7.74
C TRP A 169 9.72 -8.85 -9.23
N LYS A 170 8.46 -9.03 -9.62
CA LYS A 170 8.02 -8.75 -10.99
C LYS A 170 6.62 -8.17 -11.00
N LEU A 171 6.36 -7.36 -12.01
CA LEU A 171 5.02 -6.96 -12.39
C LEU A 171 4.44 -8.01 -13.35
N VAL A 172 3.16 -8.32 -13.22
CA VAL A 172 2.46 -9.26 -14.10
C VAL A 172 1.14 -8.63 -14.52
N ASN A 173 0.77 -8.75 -15.79
CA ASN A 173 -0.59 -8.45 -16.22
C ASN A 173 -1.48 -9.68 -15.89
N PRO A 174 -2.35 -9.62 -14.88
CA PRO A 174 -3.19 -10.75 -14.49
C PRO A 174 -4.26 -11.08 -15.55
N ASN A 175 -4.51 -10.18 -16.50
CA ASN A 175 -5.48 -10.34 -17.57
C ASN A 175 -4.83 -10.64 -18.93
N ALA A 176 -3.50 -10.83 -18.98
CA ALA A 176 -2.87 -11.31 -20.21
C ALA A 176 -3.35 -12.76 -20.48
N PRO A 177 -3.75 -13.10 -21.71
CA PRO A 177 -4.06 -14.48 -22.05
C PRO A 177 -2.84 -15.35 -21.74
N PRO A 178 -3.02 -16.59 -21.23
CA PRO A 178 -1.91 -17.50 -21.06
C PRO A 178 -1.19 -17.62 -22.41
N THR A 179 0.12 -17.39 -22.42
CA THR A 179 0.95 -17.70 -23.59
C THR A 179 0.87 -19.21 -23.79
N THR A 180 -0.08 -19.67 -24.60
CA THR A 180 -0.13 -21.05 -25.05
C THR A 180 1.06 -21.26 -25.96
N LEU A 181 2.06 -21.96 -25.43
CA LEU A 181 3.22 -22.46 -26.14
C LEU A 181 2.81 -23.80 -26.78
N PHE A 182 1.90 -23.74 -27.75
CA PHE A 182 1.35 -24.82 -28.60
C PHE A 182 0.83 -24.09 -29.86
N ASP A 183 1.23 -24.33 -31.11
CA ASP A 183 1.64 -25.56 -31.80
C ASP A 183 2.60 -25.25 -32.96
N MET A 184 3.68 -26.04 -33.08
CA MET A 184 4.37 -26.34 -34.35
C MET A 184 4.96 -27.76 -34.22
N GLU A 185 4.12 -28.77 -33.97
CA GLU A 185 4.39 -30.09 -34.53
C GLU A 185 3.59 -30.17 -35.82
N GLY A 186 4.30 -29.90 -36.92
CA GLY A 186 3.80 -30.15 -38.26
C GLY A 186 3.49 -31.63 -38.40
N GLY A 187 2.29 -31.93 -38.88
CA GLY A 187 2.02 -33.23 -39.47
C GLY A 187 2.82 -33.34 -40.76
N ASP A 188 3.51 -34.46 -40.92
CA ASP A 188 3.89 -35.00 -42.21
C ASP A 188 3.47 -36.48 -42.23
N GLU A 189 2.66 -36.77 -43.26
CA GLU A 189 2.30 -38.03 -43.94
C GLU A 189 2.03 -39.33 -43.17
#